data_AF-A0A0Q6THY6-F1
#
_entry.id   AF-A0A0Q6THY6-F1
#
_cell.length_a   1.000
_cell.length_b   1.000
_cell.length_c   1.000
_cell.angle_alpha   90.00
_cell.angle_beta   90.00
_cell.angle_gamma   90.00
#
_symmetry.space_group_name_H-M   'P 1'
#
loop_
_entity.id
_entity.type
_entity.pdbx_description
1 polymer ?
#
loop_
_entity_poly.entity_id
_entity_poly.type
_entity_poly.pdbx_seq_one_letter_code
_entity_poly.pdbx_strand_id
1 'polypeptide(L)' 'MRVQIALTRLGLYSSQVDGVLNAETQEALKHFQQLKGLPRSGTMTTPTLNALGVPAAS' A
#
# COMPACT_ATOMS: atom_id res chain seq x y z
N MET A 1 9.23 -1.20 2.81
CA MET A 1 8.73 -1.02 4.20
C MET A 1 7.72 0.14 4.35
N ARG A 2 8.01 1.34 3.83
CA ARG A 2 7.16 2.55 4.02
C ARG A 2 5.68 2.35 3.67
N VAL A 3 5.39 1.59 2.61
CA VAL A 3 4.03 1.26 2.18
C VAL A 3 3.29 0.42 3.23
N GLN A 4 3.89 -0.68 3.70
CA GLN A 4 3.30 -1.50 4.76
C GLN A 4 3.08 -0.69 6.05
N ILE A 5 4.02 0.18 6.44
CA ILE A 5 3.85 1.09 7.59
C ILE A 5 2.63 2.00 7.40
N ALA A 6 2.49 2.60 6.22
CA ALA A 6 1.35 3.47 5.92
C ALA A 6 0.03 2.67 5.95
N LEU A 7 0.00 1.46 5.40
CA LEU A 7 -1.17 0.59 5.40
C LEU A 7 -1.53 0.11 6.82
N THR A 8 -0.56 -0.19 7.67
CA THR A 8 -0.79 -0.53 9.10
C THR A 8 -1.40 0.63 9.86
N ARG A 9 -0.94 1.87 9.63
CA ARG A 9 -1.54 3.07 10.25
C ARG A 9 -2.99 3.29 9.84
N LEU A 10 -3.39 2.80 8.67
CA LEU A 10 -4.75 2.84 8.17
C LEU A 10 -5.59 1.63 8.62
N GLY A 11 -5.01 0.68 9.37
CA GLY A 11 -5.67 -0.56 9.76
C GLY A 11 -5.88 -1.55 8.61
N LEU A 12 -5.17 -1.38 7.49
CA LEU A 12 -5.31 -2.19 6.29
C LEU A 12 -4.26 -3.30 6.15
N TYR A 13 -3.24 -3.31 7.02
CA TYR A 13 -2.17 -4.31 7.02
C TYR A 13 -1.75 -4.65 8.45
N SER A 14 -1.79 -5.94 8.81
CA SER A 14 -1.50 -6.43 10.16
C SER A 14 -0.37 -7.46 10.24
N SER A 15 0.26 -7.79 9.10
CA SER A 15 1.36 -8.75 9.04
C SER A 15 2.72 -8.05 9.23
N GLN A 16 3.81 -8.81 9.12
CA GLN A 16 5.15 -8.31 9.41
C GLN A 16 5.59 -7.20 8.43
N VAL A 17 6.09 -6.08 8.95
CA VAL A 17 6.70 -5.03 8.13
C VAL A 17 8.13 -5.43 7.77
N ASP A 18 8.27 -6.19 6.68
CA ASP A 18 9.54 -6.71 6.15
C ASP A 18 10.01 -5.96 4.89
N GLY A 19 9.14 -5.13 4.31
CA GLY A 19 9.37 -4.41 3.07
C GLY A 19 9.17 -5.21 1.79
N VAL A 20 8.67 -6.44 1.89
CA VAL A 20 8.41 -7.33 0.76
C VAL A 20 6.99 -7.12 0.23
N LEU A 21 6.84 -7.02 -1.09
CA LEU A 21 5.53 -6.96 -1.74
C LEU A 21 4.93 -8.38 -1.85
N ASN A 22 4.53 -8.94 -0.72
CA ASN A 22 3.87 -10.24 -0.64
C ASN A 22 2.35 -10.16 -0.93
N ALA A 23 1.67 -11.31 -0.95
CA ALA A 23 0.23 -11.38 -1.21
C ALA A 23 -0.60 -10.53 -0.22
N GLU A 24 -0.24 -10.52 1.05
CA GLU A 24 -0.94 -9.72 2.07
C GLU A 24 -0.78 -8.21 1.83
N THR A 25 0.41 -7.77 1.43
CA THR A 25 0.67 -6.37 1.07
C THR A 25 -0.10 -5.99 -0.19
N GLN A 26 -0.19 -6.89 -1.17
CA GLN A 26 -0.98 -6.68 -2.39
C GLN A 26 -2.48 -6.55 -2.09
N GLU A 27 -3.03 -7.39 -1.22
CA GLU A 27 -4.44 -7.28 -0.82
C GLU A 27 -4.73 -5.98 -0.06
N ALA A 28 -3.85 -5.61 0.88
CA ALA A 28 -3.94 -4.33 1.57
C ALA A 28 -3.90 -3.13 0.59
N LEU A 29 -3.06 -3.21 -0.44
CA LEU A 29 -3.02 -2.21 -1.51
C LEU A 29 -4.31 -2.18 -2.33
N LYS A 30 -4.89 -3.33 -2.71
CA LYS A 30 -6.17 -3.39 -3.42
C LYS A 30 -7.31 -2.77 -2.62
N HIS A 31 -7.31 -2.99 -1.30
CA HIS A 31 -8.29 -2.40 -0.39
C HIS A 31 -8.11 -0.88 -0.30
N PHE A 32 -6.88 -0.42 -0.09
CA PHE A 32 -6.57 1.00 -0.09
C PHE A 32 -6.94 1.69 -1.40
N GLN A 33 -6.59 1.10 -2.54
CA GLN A 33 -6.91 1.63 -3.86
C GLN A 33 -8.42 1.75 -4.06
N GLN A 34 -9.20 0.75 -3.64
CA GLN A 34 -10.67 0.83 -3.67
C GLN A 34 -11.20 1.99 -2.83
N LEU A 35 -10.71 2.17 -1.60
CA LEU A 35 -11.12 3.26 -0.71
C LEU A 35 -10.77 4.65 -1.26
N LYS A 36 -9.75 4.73 -2.12
CA LYS A 36 -9.32 5.98 -2.78
C LYS A 36 -9.88 6.17 -4.19
N GLY A 37 -10.72 5.26 -4.68
CA GLY A 37 -11.25 5.32 -6.05
C GLY A 37 -10.18 5.12 -7.13
N LEU A 38 -9.08 4.44 -6.79
CA LEU A 38 -7.98 4.10 -7.70
C LEU A 38 -8.19 2.70 -8.30
N PRO A 39 -7.56 2.39 -9.45
CA PRO A 39 -7.52 1.03 -9.97
C PRO A 39 -6.96 0.05 -8.95
N ARG A 40 -7.68 -1.05 -8.67
CA ARG A 40 -7.31 -2.10 -7.69
C ARG A 40 -6.23 -3.04 -8.24
N SER A 41 -5.08 -2.49 -8.63
CA SER A 41 -3.96 -3.27 -9.18
C SER A 41 -3.22 -4.10 -8.12
N GLY A 42 -3.29 -3.72 -6.84
CA GLY A 42 -2.45 -4.31 -5.78
C GLY A 42 -0.97 -3.96 -5.91
N THR A 43 -0.62 -3.00 -6.77
CA THR A 43 0.76 -2.58 -7.04
C THR A 43 1.02 -1.15 -6.55
N MET A 44 2.28 -0.84 -6.26
CA MET A 44 2.74 0.48 -5.83
C MET A 44 2.84 1.46 -7.02
N THR A 45 1.72 1.72 -7.69
CA THR A 45 1.68 2.72 -8.77
C THR A 45 1.91 4.12 -8.22
N THR A 46 2.36 5.06 -9.06
CA THR A 46 2.57 6.46 -8.65
C THR A 46 1.33 7.08 -7.99
N PRO A 47 0.10 6.91 -8.53
CA PRO A 47 -1.11 7.39 -7.85
C PRO A 47 -1.30 6.76 -6.46
N THR A 48 -1.00 5.46 -6.31
CA THR A 48 -1.13 4.75 -5.04
C THR A 48 -0.11 5.26 -4.01
N LEU A 49 1.14 5.44 -4.41
CA LEU A 49 2.21 5.95 -3.55
C LEU A 49 1.94 7.40 -3.11
N ASN A 50 1.49 8.25 -4.04
CA ASN A 50 1.10 9.63 -3.74
C ASN A 50 -0.07 9.66 -2.74
N ALA A 51 -1.11 8.85 -2.95
CA ALA A 51 -2.25 8.78 -2.05
C ALA A 51 -1.90 8.24 -0.66
N LEU A 52 -0.85 7.41 -0.54
CA LEU A 52 -0.30 6.95 0.73
C LEU A 52 0.63 7.97 1.39
N GLY A 53 1.00 9.07 0.72
CA GLY A 53 2.02 10.00 1.19
C GLY A 53 3.42 9.35 1.26
N VAL A 54 3.67 8.34 0.43
CA VAL A 54 4.96 7.65 0.35
C VAL A 54 5.68 8.17 -0.90
N PRO A 55 6.75 8.95 -0.75
CA PRO A 55 7.62 9.31 -1.86
C PRO A 55 8.08 8.06 -2.61
N ALA A 56 7.91 8.06 -3.94
CA ALA A 56 8.66 7.15 -4.79
C ALA A 56 10.15 7.35 -4.47
N ALA A 57 10.85 6.26 -4.19
CA ALA A 57 12.28 6.34 -3.90
C ALA A 57 12.98 7.07 -5.06
N SER A 58 13.80 8.06 -4.73
CA SER A 58 14.69 8.74 -5.66
C SER A 58 15.90 7.87 -5.93
#